data_AF-A0A1G2YSH8-F1
#
_entry.id   AF-A0A1G2YSH8-F1
#
_cell.length_a   1.000
_cell.length_b   1.000
_cell.length_c   1.000
_cell.angle_alpha   90.00
_cell.angle_beta   90.00
_cell.angle_gamma   90.00
#
_symmetry.space_group_name_H-M   'P 1'
#
loop_
_entity.id
_entity.type
_entity.pdbx_description
1 polymer ?
#
loop_
_entity_poly.entity_id
_entity_poly.type
_entity_poly.pdbx_seq_one_letter_code
_entity_poly.pdbx_strand_id
1 'polypeptide(L)'
;MKNTEYKAARFDIANLLGWFECELQKESNTGSPIDARRELIRALALFSGISEKQIQESLEDLTHTQNDPHINETKNEGESK
;
A
#
# COMPACT_ATOMS: atom_id res chain seq x y z
N MET A 1 15.80 -11.40 15.50
CA MET A 1 15.95 -10.04 14.92
C MET A 1 15.61 -9.95 13.42
N LYS A 2 16.00 -10.90 12.54
CA LYS A 2 15.74 -10.80 11.09
C LYS A 2 14.27 -10.70 10.63
N ASN A 3 13.29 -11.04 11.47
CA ASN A 3 11.88 -11.13 11.05
C ASN A 3 11.09 -9.82 11.24
N THR A 4 11.47 -8.99 12.23
CA THR A 4 10.79 -7.73 12.55
C THR A 4 11.10 -6.63 11.54
N GLU A 5 12.38 -6.45 11.18
CA GLU A 5 12.80 -5.47 10.15
C GLU A 5 12.23 -5.82 8.78
N TYR A 6 12.20 -7.10 8.43
CA TYR A 6 11.59 -7.58 7.18
C TYR A 6 10.07 -7.31 7.14
N LYS A 7 9.36 -7.54 8.25
CA LYS A 7 7.93 -7.24 8.36
C LYS A 7 7.65 -5.75 8.29
N ALA A 8 8.46 -4.92 8.95
CA ALA A 8 8.36 -3.47 8.87
C ALA A 8 8.56 -2.97 7.43
N ALA A 9 9.61 -3.45 6.74
CA ALA A 9 9.87 -3.10 5.36
C ALA A 9 8.70 -3.48 4.42
N ARG A 10 8.10 -4.66 4.60
CA ARG A 10 6.89 -5.06 3.84
C ARG A 10 5.72 -4.12 4.11
N PHE A 11 5.49 -3.73 5.36
CA PHE A 11 4.41 -2.82 5.73
C PHE A 11 4.61 -1.42 5.14
N ASP A 12 5.82 -0.88 5.21
CA ASP A 12 6.15 0.45 4.67
C ASP A 12 6.00 0.50 3.14
N ILE A 13 6.46 -0.55 2.45
CA ILE A 13 6.26 -0.70 1.00
C ILE A 13 4.77 -0.71 0.65
N ALA A 14 3.97 -1.44 1.42
CA ALA A 14 2.55 -1.57 1.17
C ALA A 14 1.80 -0.24 1.41
N ASN A 15 2.17 0.52 2.45
CA ASN A 15 1.65 1.88 2.69
C ASN A 15 2.03 2.86 1.58
N LEU A 16 3.27 2.82 1.11
CA LEU A 16 3.74 3.69 0.03
C LEU A 16 2.95 3.46 -1.25
N LEU A 17 2.65 2.19 -1.56
CA LEU A 17 1.87 1.82 -2.73
C LEU A 17 0.39 2.19 -2.57
N GLY A 18 -0.18 2.10 -1.36
CA GLY A 18 -1.52 2.61 -1.07
C GLY A 18 -1.64 4.13 -1.23
N TRP A 19 -0.65 4.90 -0.76
CA TRP A 19 -0.57 6.33 -1.04
C TRP A 19 -0.47 6.58 -2.55
N PHE A 20 0.34 5.80 -3.25
CA PHE A 20 0.50 5.92 -4.70
C PHE A 20 -0.82 5.72 -5.44
N GLU A 21 -1.59 4.67 -5.12
CA GLU A 21 -2.91 4.42 -5.71
C GLU A 21 -3.90 5.56 -5.44
N CYS A 22 -3.87 6.19 -4.26
CA CYS A 22 -4.64 7.39 -3.96
C CYS A 22 -4.25 8.58 -4.84
N GLU A 23 -2.95 8.81 -5.05
CA GLU A 23 -2.48 9.83 -5.99
C GLU A 23 -2.93 9.53 -7.42
N LEU A 24 -2.91 8.26 -7.85
CA LEU A 24 -3.34 7.85 -9.19
C LEU A 24 -4.82 8.12 -9.51
N GLN A 25 -5.67 8.25 -8.49
CA GLN A 25 -7.10 8.55 -8.65
C GLN A 25 -7.39 10.04 -8.86
N LYS A 26 -6.40 10.93 -8.70
CA LYS A 26 -6.59 12.37 -8.87
C LYS A 26 -6.66 12.73 -10.37
N GLU A 27 -7.53 13.67 -10.73
CA GLU A 27 -7.70 14.10 -12.13
C GLU A 27 -6.50 14.90 -12.68
N SER A 28 -5.63 15.42 -11.79
CA SER A 28 -4.49 16.27 -12.12
C SER A 28 -3.22 15.50 -12.55
N ASN A 29 -3.34 14.22 -12.85
CA ASN A 29 -2.20 13.34 -13.02
C ASN A 29 -1.58 13.50 -14.41
N THR A 30 -0.34 13.99 -14.46
CA THR A 30 0.41 14.19 -15.71
C THR A 30 1.28 12.96 -15.99
N GLY A 31 0.70 11.88 -16.50
CA GLY A 31 1.46 10.68 -16.86
C GLY A 31 0.62 9.42 -17.05
N SER A 32 1.28 8.25 -17.13
CA SER A 32 0.64 6.92 -17.13
C SER A 32 0.72 6.32 -15.72
N PRO A 33 -0.38 6.35 -14.95
CA PRO A 33 -0.49 5.74 -13.62
C PRO A 33 0.03 4.31 -13.54
N ILE A 34 -0.26 3.53 -14.57
CA ILE A 34 0.07 2.11 -14.67
C ILE A 34 1.58 1.92 -14.80
N ASP A 35 2.23 2.71 -15.66
CA ASP A 35 3.68 2.61 -15.83
C ASP A 35 4.42 3.07 -14.57
N ALA A 36 3.96 4.14 -13.93
CA ALA A 36 4.59 4.65 -12.72
C ALA A 36 4.46 3.66 -11.54
N ARG A 37 3.31 2.97 -11.41
CA ARG A 37 3.13 1.87 -10.43
C ARG A 37 4.08 0.71 -10.71
N ARG A 38 4.22 0.32 -11.98
CA ARG A 38 5.13 -0.77 -12.39
C ARG A 38 6.59 -0.43 -12.07
N GLU A 39 7.04 0.78 -12.38
CA GLU A 39 8.42 1.19 -12.11
C GLU A 39 8.70 1.35 -10.61
N LEU A 40 7.71 1.78 -9.81
CA LEU A 40 7.83 1.82 -8.36
C LEU A 40 8.01 0.43 -7.75
N ILE A 41 7.18 -0.55 -8.15
CA ILE A 41 7.31 -1.94 -7.68
C ILE A 41 8.68 -2.51 -8.02
N ARG A 42 9.18 -2.28 -9.24
CA ARG A 42 10.54 -2.69 -9.65
C ARG A 42 11.62 -2.05 -8.80
N ALA A 43 11.55 -0.75 -8.56
CA ALA A 43 12.54 -0.02 -7.77
C ALA A 43 12.59 -0.55 -6.33
N LEU A 44 11.43 -0.79 -5.71
CA LEU A 44 11.33 -1.33 -4.36
C LEU A 44 11.85 -2.77 -4.28
N ALA A 45 11.56 -3.60 -5.28
CA ALA A 45 12.09 -4.96 -5.33
C ALA A 45 13.62 -4.99 -5.42
N LEU A 46 14.19 -4.17 -6.31
CA LEU A 46 15.65 -4.04 -6.47
C LEU A 46 16.33 -3.53 -5.19
N PHE A 47 15.72 -2.56 -4.51
CA PHE A 47 16.32 -1.95 -3.32
C PHE A 47 16.22 -2.83 -2.07
N SER A 48 15.07 -3.49 -1.86
CA SER A 48 14.78 -4.22 -0.62
C SER A 48 15.17 -5.70 -0.65
N GLY A 49 15.40 -6.28 -1.83
CA GLY A 49 15.58 -7.72 -2.01
C GLY A 49 14.29 -8.55 -1.83
N ILE A 50 13.13 -7.89 -1.71
CA ILE A 50 11.81 -8.52 -1.70
C ILE A 50 11.36 -8.67 -3.16
N SER A 51 10.86 -9.85 -3.55
CA SER A 51 10.43 -10.05 -4.94
C SER A 51 9.20 -9.21 -5.31
N GLU A 52 9.08 -8.82 -6.59
CA GLU A 52 7.91 -8.11 -7.11
C GLU A 52 6.60 -8.84 -6.78
N LYS A 53 6.61 -10.18 -6.86
CA LYS A 53 5.47 -11.04 -6.49
C LYS A 53 5.05 -10.86 -5.04
N GLN A 54 5.99 -10.86 -4.09
CA GLN A 54 5.70 -10.69 -2.67
C GLN A 54 5.19 -9.27 -2.34
N ILE A 55 5.63 -8.26 -3.11
CA ILE A 55 5.14 -6.89 -3.01
C ILE A 55 3.71 -6.79 -3.54
N GLN A 56 3.40 -7.44 -4.66
CA GLN A 56 2.04 -7.52 -5.20
C GLN A 56 1.08 -8.28 -4.29
N GLU A 57 1.49 -9.41 -3.73
CA GLU A 57 0.68 -10.16 -2.75
C GLU A 57 0.37 -9.29 -1.52
N SER A 58 1.36 -8.55 -1.01
CA SER A 58 1.15 -7.60 0.11
C SER A 58 0.19 -6.46 -0.24
N LEU A 59 0.17 -6.02 -1.49
CA LEU A 59 -0.77 -5.01 -1.96
C LEU A 59 -2.21 -5.55 -2.01
N GLU A 60 -2.38 -6.73 -2.59
CA GLU A 60 -3.69 -7.40 -2.69
C GLU A 60 -4.27 -7.61 -1.28
N ASP A 61 -3.46 -8.08 -0.33
CA ASP A 61 -3.85 -8.25 1.08
C ASP A 61 -4.34 -6.93 1.72
N LEU A 62 -3.64 -5.81 1.49
CA LEU A 62 -4.05 -4.50 1.98
C LEU A 62 -5.37 -4.04 1.37
N THR A 63 -5.53 -4.17 0.05
CA THR A 63 -6.75 -3.76 -0.64
C THR A 63 -7.95 -4.61 -0.20
N HIS A 64 -7.76 -5.89 0.07
CA HIS A 64 -8.80 -6.75 0.64
C HIS A 64 -9.16 -6.37 2.08
N THR A 65 -8.17 -5.98 2.89
CA THR A 65 -8.41 -5.55 4.28
C THR A 65 -9.14 -4.19 4.35
N GLN A 66 -8.92 -3.30 3.38
CA GLN A 66 -9.61 -2.00 3.30
C GLN A 66 -11.05 -2.09 2.77
N ASN A 67 -11.36 -3.14 2.01
CA ASN A 67 -12.69 -3.38 1.44
C ASN A 67 -13.58 -4.29 2.33
N ASP A 68 -13.12 -4.65 3.53
CA ASP A 68 -13.93 -5.39 4.50
C ASP A 68 -14.92 -4.43 5.20
N PRO A 69 -16.25 -4.60 5.00
CA PRO A 69 -17.25 -3.71 5.59
C PRO A 69 -17.29 -3.72 7.12
N HIS A 70 -16.63 -4.67 7.80
CA HIS A 70 -16.64 -4.75 9.26
C HIS A 70 -15.60 -3.87 9.97
N ILE A 71 -14.64 -3.24 9.28
CA ILE A 71 -13.60 -2.39 9.92
C ILE A 71 -13.99 -0.90 9.95
N ASN A 72 -14.99 -0.48 9.18
CA ASN A 72 -15.37 0.93 9.04
C ASN A 72 -16.35 1.44 10.12
N GLU A 73 -16.83 0.58 11.04
CA GLU A 73 -17.87 0.96 12.02
C GLU A 73 -17.36 1.40 13.40
N THR A 74 -16.05 1.39 13.70
CA THR A 74 -15.59 1.68 15.09
C THR A 74 -15.00 3.07 15.36
N LYS A 75 -15.29 4.07 14.52
CA LYS A 75 -14.93 5.46 14.81
C LYS A 75 -16.09 6.40 14.52
N ASN A 76 -17.09 6.46 15.39
CA ASN A 76 -18.01 7.61 15.49
C ASN A 76 -18.91 7.55 16.73
N GLU A 77 -18.40 7.24 17.93
CA GLU A 77 -19.11 7.61 19.17
C GLU A 77 -18.10 8.06 20.22
N GLY A 78 -17.98 9.38 20.38
CA GLY A 78 -17.06 9.94 21.36
C GLY A 78 -16.80 11.45 21.31
N GLU A 79 -17.57 12.25 20.56
CA GLU A 79 -17.56 13.71 20.73
C GLU A 79 -18.97 14.29 20.57
N SER A 80 -19.69 14.40 21.68
CA SER A 80 -20.59 15.52 21.90
C SER A 80 -20.66 15.81 23.39
N LYS A 81 -20.59 17.12 23.67
CA LYS A 81 -20.55 17.77 24.98
C LYS A 81 -21.76 17.45 25.84
#